data_AF-A0A0F2QC26-F1
#
_entry.id   AF-A0A0F2QC26-F1
#
_cell.length_a   1.000
_cell.length_b   1.000
_cell.length_c   1.000
_cell.angle_alpha   90.00
_cell.angle_beta   90.00
_cell.angle_gamma   90.00
#
_symmetry.space_group_name_H-M   'P 1'
#
loop_
_entity.id
_entity.type
_entity.pdbx_description
1 polymer ?
#
loop_
_entity_poly.entity_id
_entity_poly.type
_entity_poly.pdbx_seq_one_letter_code
_entity_poly.pdbx_strand_id
1 'polypeptide(L)'
;MKWTREDLDAAMVKIEELASTDMDFRNLCLSDPHAAVKKATGKDVEPSYKLKFLENEAGYETFVLPDYQGSGDELSDADLDSVAGGGTKWDIG
;
A
#
# COMPACT_ATOMS: atom_id res chain seq x y z
N MET A 1 5.47 -1.11 16.97
CA MET A 1 4.55 0.06 17.03
C MET A 1 3.43 -0.26 16.06
N LYS A 2 2.16 -0.20 16.48
CA LYS A 2 1.03 -0.54 15.58
C LYS A 2 0.83 0.65 14.64
N TRP A 3 1.11 0.46 13.36
CA TRP A 3 0.84 1.47 12.33
C TRP A 3 -0.67 1.69 12.21
N THR A 4 -1.11 2.94 12.25
CA THR A 4 -2.51 3.30 11.99
C THR A 4 -2.73 3.52 10.49
N ARG A 5 -4.00 3.59 10.08
CA ARG A 5 -4.35 3.93 8.70
C ARG A 5 -3.83 5.33 8.31
N GLU A 6 -3.92 6.28 9.23
CA GLU A 6 -3.38 7.64 9.04
C GLU A 6 -1.86 7.66 8.87
N ASP A 7 -1.13 6.82 9.62
CA ASP A 7 0.33 6.67 9.44
C ASP A 7 0.66 6.10 8.05
N LEU A 8 -0.15 5.16 7.55
CA LEU A 8 0.01 4.57 6.21
C LEU A 8 -0.28 5.60 5.11
N ASP A 9 -1.38 6.34 5.21
CA ASP A 9 -1.73 7.39 4.23
C ASP A 9 -0.64 8.46 4.16
N ALA A 10 -0.16 8.94 5.32
CA ALA A 10 0.93 9.92 5.38
C ALA A 10 2.26 9.38 4.84
N ALA A 11 2.52 8.08 5.03
CA ALA A 11 3.69 7.42 4.46
C ALA A 11 3.58 7.32 2.93
N MET A 12 2.40 6.96 2.42
CA MET A 12 2.16 6.78 0.99
C MET A 12 2.43 8.07 0.22
N VAL A 13 1.95 9.22 0.70
CA VAL A 13 2.19 10.53 0.08
C VAL A 13 3.69 10.82 -0.05
N LYS A 14 4.48 10.61 1.02
CA LYS A 14 5.92 10.84 1.00
C LYS A 14 6.66 9.88 0.07
N ILE A 15 6.23 8.63 0.05
CA ILE A 15 6.82 7.58 -0.80
C ILE A 15 6.54 7.89 -2.27
N GLU A 16 5.34 8.36 -2.60
CA GLU A 16 4.96 8.76 -3.96
C GLU A 16 5.80 9.96 -4.44
N GLU A 17 5.92 11.00 -3.63
CA GLU A 17 6.75 12.17 -3.93
C GLU A 17 8.21 11.76 -4.21
N LEU A 18 8.80 10.92 -3.34
CA LEU A 18 10.18 10.45 -3.52
C LEU A 18 10.33 9.53 -4.74
N ALA A 19 9.45 8.54 -4.91
CA ALA A 19 9.54 7.57 -6.01
C ALA A 19 9.24 8.19 -7.40
N SER A 20 8.65 9.38 -7.44
CA SER A 20 8.43 10.15 -8.67
C SER A 20 9.69 10.90 -9.16
N THR A 21 10.66 11.14 -8.28
CA THR A 21 11.84 11.99 -8.59
C THR A 21 13.18 11.32 -8.31
N ASP A 22 13.23 10.27 -7.48
CA ASP A 22 14.44 9.52 -7.11
C ASP A 22 14.32 8.06 -7.61
N MET A 23 15.07 7.75 -8.68
CA MET A 23 15.10 6.41 -9.28
C MET A 23 15.72 5.35 -8.36
N ASP A 24 16.69 5.71 -7.53
CA ASP A 24 17.30 4.77 -6.59
C ASP A 24 16.31 4.44 -5.46
N PHE A 25 15.54 5.44 -5.01
CA PHE A 25 14.45 5.21 -4.08
C PHE A 25 13.33 4.38 -4.71
N ARG A 26 12.98 4.64 -5.98
CA ARG A 26 11.98 3.82 -6.69
C ARG A 26 12.39 2.35 -6.75
N ASN A 27 13.64 2.08 -7.11
CA ASN A 27 14.20 0.72 -7.09
C ASN A 27 14.17 0.11 -5.68
N LEU A 28 14.46 0.91 -4.65
CA LEU A 28 14.36 0.48 -3.25
C LEU A 28 12.94 0.06 -2.87
N CYS A 29 11.90 0.79 -3.31
CA CYS A 29 10.51 0.40 -3.07
C CYS A 29 10.19 -0.99 -3.61
N LEU A 30 10.74 -1.35 -4.78
CA LEU A 30 10.51 -2.64 -5.42
C LEU A 30 11.33 -3.77 -4.79
N SER A 31 12.56 -3.49 -4.35
CA SER A 31 13.46 -4.51 -3.79
C SER A 31 13.29 -4.73 -2.28
N ASP A 32 13.09 -3.65 -1.52
CA ASP A 32 12.94 -3.68 -0.06
C ASP A 32 11.91 -2.62 0.40
N PRO A 33 10.62 -2.96 0.34
CA PRO A 33 9.52 -2.09 0.76
C PRO A 33 9.66 -1.57 2.20
N HIS A 34 10.22 -2.36 3.11
CA HIS A 34 10.36 -1.96 4.52
C HIS A 34 11.43 -0.89 4.66
N ALA A 35 12.57 -1.07 3.99
CA ALA A 35 13.62 -0.06 3.96
C ALA A 35 13.15 1.24 3.28
N ALA A 36 12.34 1.14 2.21
CA ALA A 36 11.76 2.30 1.55
C ALA A 36 10.84 3.11 2.49
N VAL A 37 9.92 2.44 3.19
CA VAL A 37 9.04 3.09 4.16
C VAL A 37 9.83 3.74 5.29
N LYS A 38 10.88 3.05 5.80
CA LYS A 38 11.77 3.61 6.81
C LYS A 38 12.50 4.85 6.32
N LYS A 39 13.02 4.82 5.09
CA LYS A 39 13.74 5.95 4.48
C LYS A 39 12.80 7.16 4.27
N ALA A 40 11.55 6.94 3.88
CA ALA A 40 10.58 8.01 3.66
C ALA A 40 10.00 8.62 4.95
N THR A 41 9.77 7.79 5.97
CA THR A 41 9.02 8.20 7.17
C THR A 41 9.86 8.34 8.43
N GLY A 42 11.06 7.75 8.44
CA GLY A 42 11.89 7.60 9.63
C GLY A 42 11.36 6.56 10.63
N LYS A 43 10.28 5.85 10.31
CA LYS A 43 9.64 4.84 11.16
C LYS A 43 9.80 3.45 10.57
N ASP A 44 10.10 2.48 11.43
CA ASP A 44 10.08 1.06 11.05
C ASP A 44 8.65 0.52 11.02
N VAL A 45 8.37 -0.27 10.00
CA VAL A 45 7.16 -1.10 9.91
C VAL A 45 7.44 -2.42 10.61
N GLU A 46 6.42 -2.99 11.26
CA GLU A 46 6.56 -4.28 11.91
C GLU A 46 6.96 -5.37 10.89
N PRO A 47 7.96 -6.23 11.16
CA PRO A 47 8.46 -7.21 10.17
C PRO A 47 7.40 -8.23 9.72
N SER A 48 6.33 -8.41 10.49
CA SER A 48 5.20 -9.29 10.18
C SER A 48 4.29 -8.70 9.09
N TYR A 49 4.35 -7.39 8.86
CA TYR A 49 3.50 -6.69 7.90
C TYR A 49 4.05 -6.86 6.49
N LYS A 50 3.26 -7.44 5.59
CA LYS A 50 3.70 -7.72 4.22
C LYS A 50 3.41 -6.52 3.33
N LEU A 51 4.47 -5.81 2.94
CA LEU A 51 4.42 -4.70 1.99
C LEU A 51 4.85 -5.16 0.59
N LYS A 52 4.18 -4.64 -0.43
CA LYS A 52 4.56 -4.83 -1.83
C LYS A 52 4.22 -3.58 -2.63
N PHE A 53 5.20 -3.05 -3.35
CA PHE A 53 4.99 -2.00 -4.34
C PHE A 53 4.85 -2.63 -5.72
N LEU A 54 3.95 -2.08 -6.54
CA LEU A 54 3.75 -2.48 -7.93
C LEU A 54 4.06 -1.27 -8.81
N GLU A 55 4.83 -1.50 -9.87
CA GLU A 55 5.05 -0.49 -10.91
C GLU A 55 3.75 -0.26 -11.67
N ASN A 56 3.51 1.00 -12.06
CA ASN A 56 2.45 1.31 -13.01
C ASN A 56 2.98 1.04 -14.43
N GLU A 57 2.80 -0.20 -14.87
CA GLU A 57 3.17 -0.63 -16.22
C GLU A 57 2.12 -0.19 -17.24
N ALA A 58 2.55 0.59 -18.23
CA ALA A 58 1.66 1.08 -19.28
C ALA A 58 0.94 -0.09 -19.99
N GLY A 59 -0.39 0.00 -20.08
CA GLY A 59 -1.24 -1.02 -20.71
C GLY A 59 -1.88 -2.03 -19.75
N TYR A 60 -1.55 -1.96 -18.44
CA TYR A 60 -2.19 -2.78 -17.41
C TYR A 60 -2.99 -1.89 -16.44
N GLU A 61 -4.28 -2.22 -16.27
CA GLU A 61 -5.08 -1.68 -15.16
C GLU A 61 -5.00 -2.68 -13.99
N THR A 62 -4.66 -2.19 -12.80
CA THR A 62 -4.44 -3.06 -11.63
C THR A 62 -5.70 -3.09 -10.77
N PHE A 63 -6.29 -4.28 -10.64
CA PHE A 63 -7.42 -4.52 -9.74
C PHE A 63 -7.00 -5.45 -8.60
N VAL A 64 -7.31 -5.05 -7.37
CA VAL A 64 -7.15 -5.92 -6.20
C VAL A 64 -8.40 -6.78 -6.08
N LEU A 65 -8.24 -8.09 -6.15
CA LEU A 65 -9.35 -9.01 -5.88
C LEU A 65 -9.54 -9.14 -4.37
N PRO A 66 -10.78 -9.12 -3.88
CA PRO A 66 -11.05 -9.42 -2.48
C PRO A 66 -10.67 -10.87 -2.17
N ASP A 67 -10.52 -11.17 -0.88
CA ASP A 67 -10.29 -12.54 -0.44
C ASP A 67 -11.38 -13.48 -0.98
N TYR A 68 -10.94 -14.63 -1.52
CA TYR A 68 -11.84 -15.61 -2.09
C TYR A 68 -12.72 -16.22 -0.99
N GLN A 69 -14.01 -15.94 -1.03
CA GLN A 69 -15.01 -16.50 -0.13
C GLN A 69 -15.39 -17.93 -0.58
N GLY A 70 -14.46 -18.87 -0.44
CA GLY A 70 -14.75 -20.30 -0.53
C GLY A 70 -15.34 -20.79 0.79
N SER A 71 -16.56 -21.33 0.74
CA SER A 71 -17.40 -21.83 1.84
C SER A 71 -16.71 -22.02 3.21
N GLY A 72 -16.96 -21.11 4.15
CA GLY A 72 -17.12 -21.52 5.55
C GLY A 72 -16.58 -20.63 6.67
N ASP A 73 -15.73 -19.64 6.40
CA ASP A 73 -15.25 -18.75 7.48
C ASP A 73 -15.88 -17.38 7.34
N GLU A 74 -16.80 -17.10 8.25
CA GLU A 74 -17.52 -15.84 8.40
C GLU A 74 -16.51 -14.68 8.53
N LEU A 75 -16.51 -13.77 7.56
CA LEU A 75 -15.81 -12.49 7.69
C LEU A 75 -16.34 -11.80 8.94
N SER A 76 -15.48 -11.58 9.93
CA SER A 76 -15.86 -10.80 11.09
C SER A 76 -16.06 -9.34 10.66
N ASP A 77 -17.05 -8.63 11.22
CA ASP A 77 -17.30 -7.20 10.91
C ASP A 77 -16.04 -6.30 11.08
N ALA A 78 -14.99 -6.78 11.75
CA ALA A 78 -13.72 -6.09 11.89
C ALA A 78 -12.82 -6.12 10.64
N ASP A 79 -13.05 -7.06 9.71
CA ASP A 79 -12.26 -7.22 8.48
C ASP A 79 -12.79 -6.37 7.31
N LEU A 80 -14.00 -5.81 7.43
CA LEU A 80 -14.71 -5.12 6.34
C LEU A 80 -14.24 -3.67 6.07
N ASP A 81 -13.49 -3.04 6.96
CA ASP A 81 -13.12 -1.62 6.82
C ASP A 81 -11.75 -1.37 6.14
N SER A 82 -10.93 -2.41 5.93
CA SER A 82 -9.51 -2.19 5.62
C SER A 82 -9.09 -2.35 4.15
N VAL A 83 -9.90 -2.96 3.28
CA VAL A 83 -9.48 -3.38 1.92
C VAL A 83 -10.07 -2.54 0.79
N ALA A 84 -9.99 -1.22 0.89
CA ALA A 84 -10.18 -0.33 -0.26
C ALA A 84 -9.49 1.02 -0.03
N GLY A 85 -8.17 1.03 0.09
CA GLY A 85 -7.36 2.25 0.08
C GLY A 85 -7.14 2.83 -1.32
N GLY A 86 -8.09 2.68 -2.24
CA GLY A 86 -8.08 3.34 -3.54
C GLY A 86 -8.84 4.65 -3.44
N GLY A 87 -8.24 5.65 -2.78
CA GLY A 87 -8.81 6.99 -2.61
C GLY A 87 -8.79 7.83 -3.88
N THR A 88 -9.16 7.29 -5.03
CA THR A 88 -9.48 8.08 -6.22
C THR A 88 -10.99 8.24 -6.30
N LYS A 89 -11.46 9.43 -5.91
CA LYS A 89 -12.78 9.95 -6.30
C LYS A 89 -12.89 9.83 -7.83
N TRP A 90 -13.71 8.91 -8.31
CA TRP A 90 -14.19 8.94 -9.68
C TRP A 90 -15.36 9.93 -9.73
N ASP A 91 -15.05 11.20 -10.04
CA ASP A 91 -16.04 12.11 -10.58
C ASP A 91 -16.36 11.63 -12.00
N ILE A 92 -17.46 10.87 -12.13
CA ILE A 92 -18.10 10.64 -13.42
C ILE A 92 -18.93 11.89 -13.74
N GLY A 93 -18.42 12.69 -14.69
CA GLY A 93 -19.20 13.73 -15.35
C GLY A 93 -20.30 13.15 -16.22
#